data_AF-A0A0G1K2D8-F1
#
_entry.id   AF-A0A0G1K2D8-F1
#
_cell.length_a   1.000
_cell.length_b   1.000
_cell.length_c   1.000
_cell.angle_alpha   90.00
_cell.angle_beta   90.00
_cell.angle_gamma   90.00
#
_symmetry.space_group_name_H-M   'P 1'
#
loop_
_entity.id
_entity.type
_entity.pdbx_description
1 polymer ?
#
loop_
_entity_poly.entity_id
_entity_poly.type
_entity_poly.pdbx_seq_one_letter_code
_entity_poly.pdbx_strand_id
1 'polypeptide(L)'
;MKRTQIYLAPNQHDRLKNMALKKRSSVSEVIRGLIDEKLDATSLVSGKKPAYRSGGQWLLAQAKWAQKAGGSGPPDLAKNMDKYLYGN
;
A
#
# COMPACT_ATOMS: atom_id res chain seq x y z
N MET A 1 -1.34 -18.74 -12.30
CA MET A 1 0.12 -18.67 -12.03
C MET A 1 0.88 -19.11 -13.26
N LYS A 2 2.00 -18.46 -13.60
CA LYS A 2 2.96 -18.97 -14.60
C LYS A 2 4.06 -19.74 -13.85
N ARG A 3 4.41 -20.95 -14.32
CA ARG A 3 5.50 -21.75 -13.74
C ARG A 3 6.82 -21.28 -14.34
N THR A 4 7.76 -20.86 -13.50
CA THR A 4 9.10 -20.42 -13.93
C THR A 4 10.14 -21.33 -13.31
N GLN A 5 11.09 -21.79 -14.12
CA GLN A 5 12.28 -22.50 -13.66
C GLN A 5 13.43 -21.51 -13.56
N ILE A 6 14.17 -21.56 -12.44
CA ILE A 6 15.33 -20.70 -12.19
C ILE A 6 16.52 -21.56 -11.81
N TYR A 7 17.70 -21.20 -12.28
CA TYR A 7 18.95 -21.84 -11.91
C TYR A 7 19.55 -21.12 -10.71
N LEU A 8 19.96 -21.89 -9.70
CA LEU A 8 20.58 -21.38 -8.48
C LEU A 8 21.89 -22.09 -8.24
N ALA A 9 22.89 -21.37 -7.73
CA ALA A 9 24.11 -22.00 -7.27
C ALA A 9 23.82 -22.89 -6.03
N PRO A 10 24.58 -23.98 -5.81
CA PRO A 10 24.33 -24.91 -4.70
C PRO A 10 24.27 -24.20 -3.33
N ASN A 11 25.18 -23.26 -3.10
CA ASN A 11 25.23 -22.44 -1.90
C ASN A 11 23.97 -21.57 -1.68
N GLN A 12 23.33 -21.07 -2.74
CA GLN A 12 22.10 -20.29 -2.65
C GLN A 12 20.92 -21.19 -2.32
N HIS A 13 20.87 -22.37 -2.93
CA HIS A 13 19.84 -23.36 -2.66
C HIS A 13 19.88 -23.85 -1.20
N ASP A 14 21.07 -24.10 -0.66
CA ASP A 14 21.23 -24.52 0.73
C ASP A 14 20.84 -23.41 1.72
N ARG A 15 21.15 -22.14 1.41
CA ARG A 15 20.69 -21.00 2.19
C ARG A 15 19.16 -20.90 2.22
N LEU A 16 18.50 -21.09 1.08
CA LEU A 16 17.05 -21.07 0.99
C LEU A 16 16.40 -22.21 1.79
N LYS A 17 16.98 -23.42 1.75
CA LYS A 17 16.53 -24.55 2.58
C LYS A 17 16.63 -24.23 4.07
N ASN A 18 17.76 -23.68 4.50
CA ASN A 18 17.96 -23.31 5.91
C ASN A 18 16.97 -22.23 6.36
N MET A 19 16.67 -21.24 5.49
CA MET A 19 15.64 -20.24 5.76
C MET A 19 14.24 -20.84 5.85
N ALA A 20 13.89 -21.74 4.93
CA ALA A 20 12.61 -22.44 4.93
C ALA A 20 12.41 -23.25 6.22
N LEU A 21 13.45 -23.95 6.66
CA LEU A 21 13.45 -24.71 7.93
C LEU A 21 13.20 -23.78 9.12
N LYS A 22 13.94 -22.66 9.22
CA LYS A 22 13.78 -21.68 10.31
C LYS A 22 12.38 -21.08 10.34
N LYS A 23 11.79 -20.80 9.17
CA LYS A 23 10.46 -20.21 9.03
C LYS A 23 9.32 -21.24 9.07
N ARG A 24 9.61 -22.54 9.21
CA ARG A 24 8.64 -23.64 9.10
C ARG A 24 7.74 -23.53 7.86
N SER A 25 8.34 -23.19 6.72
CA SER A 25 7.65 -22.95 5.45
C SER A 25 8.34 -23.69 4.31
N SER A 26 7.79 -23.60 3.10
CA SER A 26 8.41 -24.19 1.91
C SER A 26 9.45 -23.25 1.29
N VAL A 27 10.45 -23.82 0.59
CA VAL A 27 11.43 -23.03 -0.18
C VAL A 27 10.74 -22.11 -1.20
N SER A 28 9.68 -22.60 -1.84
CA SER A 28 8.87 -21.82 -2.79
C SER A 28 8.22 -20.60 -2.14
N GLU A 29 7.73 -20.74 -0.91
CA GLU A 29 7.10 -19.64 -0.16
C GLU A 29 8.13 -18.61 0.30
N VAL A 30 9.31 -19.07 0.72
CA VAL A 30 10.44 -18.18 1.00
C VAL A 30 10.85 -17.38 -0.23
N ILE A 31 10.95 -18.03 -1.41
CA ILE A 31 11.30 -17.36 -2.66
C ILE A 31 10.25 -16.31 -3.02
N ARG A 32 8.95 -16.66 -2.95
CA ARG A 32 7.87 -15.69 -3.21
C ARG A 32 7.94 -14.51 -2.26
N GLY A 33 8.05 -14.75 -0.95
CA GLY A 33 8.14 -13.68 0.04
C GLY A 33 9.34 -12.76 -0.18
N LEU A 34 10.50 -13.28 -0.58
CA LEU A 34 11.67 -12.47 -0.91
C LEU A 34 11.46 -11.64 -2.19
N ILE A 35 10.82 -12.23 -3.20
CA ILE A 35 10.46 -11.51 -4.44
C ILE A 35 9.47 -10.40 -4.11
N ASP A 36 8.40 -10.70 -3.38
CA ASP A 36 7.38 -9.73 -2.98
C ASP A 36 7.99 -8.62 -2.13
N GLU A 37 8.80 -8.93 -1.12
CA GLU A 37 9.48 -7.94 -0.28
C GLU A 37 10.39 -7.02 -1.09
N LYS A 38 11.16 -7.57 -2.05
CA LYS A 38 12.05 -6.77 -2.88
C LYS A 38 11.32 -5.99 -3.95
N LEU A 39 10.28 -6.55 -4.57
CA LEU A 39 9.46 -5.84 -5.55
C LEU A 39 8.59 -4.79 -4.89
N ASP A 40 8.11 -5.01 -3.67
CA ASP A 40 7.39 -4.02 -2.87
C ASP A 40 8.32 -2.92 -2.36
N ALA A 41 9.54 -3.27 -1.94
CA ALA A 41 10.57 -2.29 -1.60
C ALA A 41 11.04 -1.48 -2.84
N THR A 42 11.02 -2.08 -4.03
CA THR A 42 11.37 -1.41 -5.29
C THR A 42 10.19 -0.61 -5.86
N SER A 43 8.95 -1.03 -5.62
CA SER A 43 7.73 -0.30 -6.00
C SER A 43 7.44 0.90 -5.08
N LEU A 44 8.15 1.01 -3.95
CA LEU A 44 8.29 2.29 -3.24
C LEU A 44 9.02 3.35 -4.07
N VAL A 45 9.84 2.97 -5.06
CA VAL A 45 10.53 3.88 -5.99
C VAL A 45 9.80 3.98 -7.33
N SER A 46 9.03 2.97 -7.74
CA SER A 46 8.22 3.00 -8.96
C SER A 46 6.78 2.56 -8.72
N GLY A 47 5.91 3.52 -8.37
CA GLY A 47 4.49 3.42 -8.70
C GLY A 47 3.56 2.75 -7.69
N LYS A 48 3.74 2.95 -6.38
CA LYS A 48 2.57 2.92 -5.49
C LYS A 48 1.57 3.97 -5.98
N LYS A 49 0.55 3.55 -6.74
CA LYS A 49 -0.71 4.30 -6.80
C LYS A 49 -1.10 4.56 -5.34
N PRO A 50 -1.31 5.82 -4.91
CA PRO A 50 -1.69 6.09 -3.55
C PRO A 50 -2.96 5.28 -3.26
N ALA A 51 -2.96 4.57 -2.14
CA ALA A 51 -4.02 3.67 -1.72
C ALA A 51 -5.29 4.43 -1.29
N TYR A 52 -5.76 5.39 -2.08
CA TYR A 52 -7.11 5.89 -1.98
C TYR A 52 -8.00 4.88 -2.70
N ARG A 53 -8.42 3.85 -1.96
CA ARG A 53 -9.24 2.75 -2.48
C ARG A 53 -10.67 3.19 -2.83
N SER A 54 -11.05 4.45 -2.58
CA SER A 54 -12.28 5.07 -3.08
C SER A 54 -12.19 6.60 -3.01
N GLY A 55 -13.00 7.31 -3.82
CA GLY A 55 -13.10 8.77 -3.74
C GLY A 55 -13.45 9.28 -2.34
N GLY A 56 -14.19 8.49 -1.55
CA GLY A 56 -14.48 8.80 -0.15
C GLY A 56 -13.25 8.79 0.76
N GLN A 57 -12.30 7.89 0.53
CA GLN A 57 -11.04 7.88 1.30
C GLN A 57 -10.15 9.08 0.96
N TRP A 58 -10.19 9.54 -0.29
CA TRP A 58 -9.49 10.75 -0.72
C TRP A 58 -10.07 12.00 -0.04
N LEU A 59 -11.40 12.15 -0.05
CA LEU A 59 -12.10 13.24 0.64
C LEU A 59 -11.81 13.26 2.15
N LEU A 60 -11.81 12.08 2.79
CA LEU A 60 -11.52 11.97 4.21
C LEU A 60 -10.08 12.40 4.56
N ALA A 61 -9.11 12.08 3.69
CA ALA A 61 -7.73 12.52 3.89
C ALA A 61 -7.58 14.04 3.72
N GLN A 62 -8.26 14.62 2.73
CA GLN A 62 -8.29 16.06 2.51
C GLN A 62 -8.90 16.79 3.72
N ALA A 63 -10.01 16.28 4.26
CA ALA A 63 -10.66 16.84 5.45
C ALA A 63 -9.73 16.83 6.68
N LYS A 64 -9.02 15.71 6.92
CA LYS A 64 -8.06 15.61 8.02
C LYS A 64 -6.88 16.57 7.87
N TRP A 65 -6.43 16.79 6.63
CA TRP A 65 -5.35 17.75 6.35
C TRP A 65 -5.80 19.19 6.59
N ALA A 66 -6.99 19.57 6.11
CA ALA A 66 -7.58 20.88 6.36
C ALA A 66 -7.75 21.17 7.85
N GLN A 67 -8.24 20.20 8.62
CA GLN A 67 -8.38 20.32 10.08
C GLN A 67 -7.03 20.58 10.77
N LYS A 68 -5.95 19.92 10.33
CA LYS A 68 -4.60 20.12 10.88
C LYS A 68 -4.00 21.48 10.51
N ALA A 69 -4.35 22.01 9.34
CA ALA A 69 -3.93 23.34 8.89
C ALA A 69 -4.72 24.48 9.55
N GLY A 70 -5.61 24.18 10.51
CA GLY A 70 -6.46 25.16 11.17
C GLY A 70 -7.69 25.57 10.36
N GLY A 71 -7.93 24.93 9.21
CA GLY A 71 -9.15 25.11 8.43
C GLY A 71 -10.29 24.31 9.04
N SER A 72 -11.21 24.98 9.74
CA SER A 72 -12.53 24.44 10.05
C SER A 72 -13.55 24.99 9.05
N GLY A 73 -14.33 24.09 8.43
CA GLY A 73 -15.49 24.50 7.66
C GLY A 73 -16.61 25.00 8.57
N PRO A 74 -17.63 25.68 8.01
CA PRO A 74 -18.78 26.12 8.78
C PRO A 74 -19.49 24.92 9.45
N PRO A 75 -19.87 25.02 10.74
CA PRO A 75 -20.51 23.92 11.47
C PRO A 75 -21.91 23.57 10.94
N ASP A 76 -22.52 24.49 10.21
CA ASP A 76 -23.85 24.41 9.62
C ASP A 76 -23.83 24.09 8.11
N LEU A 77 -22.68 23.73 7.55
CA LEU A 77 -22.51 23.48 6.12
C LEU A 77 -23.51 22.46 5.55
N ALA A 78 -23.86 21.43 6.33
CA ALA A 78 -24.86 20.43 5.92
C ALA A 78 -26.29 20.99 5.82
N LYS A 79 -26.61 22.05 6.58
CA LYS A 79 -27.94 22.68 6.59
C LYS A 79 -28.03 23.87 5.61
N ASN A 80 -26.92 24.56 5.40
CA ASN A 80 -26.84 25.79 4.62
C ASN A 80 -26.00 25.63 3.35
N MET A 81 -26.02 24.43 2.76
CA MET A 81 -25.19 24.09 1.60
C MET A 81 -25.44 25.06 0.44
N ASP A 82 -26.70 25.37 0.14
CA ASP A 82 -27.06 26.26 -0.96
C ASP A 82 -26.54 27.69 -0.74
N LYS A 83 -26.59 28.17 0.49
CA LYS A 83 -26.06 29.49 0.87
C LYS A 83 -24.56 29.58 0.61
N TYR A 84 -23.80 28.54 0.95
CA TYR A 84 -22.36 28.52 0.77
C TYR A 84 -21.91 28.26 -0.67
N LEU A 85 -22.71 27.52 -1.46
CA LEU A 85 -22.39 27.23 -2.86
C LEU A 85 -22.87 28.31 -3.83
N TYR A 86 -24.02 28.93 -3.55
CA TYR A 86 -24.72 29.82 -4.49
C TYR A 86 -24.98 31.23 -3.95
N GLY A 87 -24.67 31.50 -2.67
CA GLY A 87 -24.73 32.86 -2.10
C GLY A 87 -26.13 33.42 -1.83
N ASN A 88 -27.18 32.58 -1.86
CA ASN A 88 -28.56 32.96 -1.56
C ASN A 88 -28.97 32.59 -0.13
#